data_AF-A0A508WU83-F1
#
_entry.id   AF-A0A508WU83-F1
#
_cell.length_a   1.000
_cell.length_b   1.000
_cell.length_c   1.000
_cell.angle_alpha   90.00
_cell.angle_beta   90.00
_cell.angle_gamma   90.00
#
_symmetry.space_group_name_H-M   'P 1'
#
loop_
_entity.id
_entity.type
_entity.pdbx_description
1 polymer ?
#
loop_
_entity_poly.entity_id
_entity_poly.type
_entity_poly.pdbx_seq_one_letter_code
_entity_poly.pdbx_strand_id
1 'polypeptide(L)'
;MPRTGGVYSPPAGTKGVPNTTIQSVPYNALVDDLTADANAARPITAGGTGATSASVARTNLGLAIGTNVQAHDAGLQSIAGLTTAADRMIYTTAADAYATTALTPFARTILDDADAAAVKSTLGLAAIASSGSAADLGSGTIADARLPSSMGGKTFTGNVQFTEGVDFGSAVAASATDLSRHLALWETNYGFSVTSNTLNYVSGSEHVFHSGTNEVARISSSGALTLDTALAVSEGGTGATDAATARSNLGANNASNLTTGTLPNARISGAYDGITTLSTSGKITTTGNEIEISGGSPRVRFSDTNTDAYDFWAYVDSNRFYVLADRDNSGTWETPHALELNASSNVGYLFGSQIITAGNYDGLGITPEARSIAAGNGLTGGGDLSANRTLTLGTPGNINNSTGNSVTSTSHTHALGFTAAEVHQGTGVNDTNLPIGHVISVFFSRAINRNATTTIRLYNNTVDYDLGGTGSILTGTWRARGAASENRQIFQRVA
;
A
#
# COMPACT_ATOMS: atom_id res chain seq x y z
N MET A 1 -56.75 -11.72 -153.76
CA MET A 1 -56.94 -10.77 -154.88
C MET A 1 -55.68 -9.91 -155.00
N PRO A 2 -55.11 -9.69 -156.20
CA PRO A 2 -53.87 -8.95 -156.36
C PRO A 2 -54.01 -7.53 -155.81
N ARG A 3 -53.18 -7.17 -154.83
CA ARG A 3 -53.11 -5.84 -154.24
C ARG A 3 -51.72 -5.29 -154.44
N THR A 4 -51.62 -4.01 -154.78
CA THR A 4 -50.35 -3.28 -154.85
C THR A 4 -50.44 -2.13 -153.87
N GLY A 5 -49.58 -2.10 -152.84
CA GLY A 5 -49.63 -1.07 -151.79
C GLY A 5 -50.89 -1.11 -150.91
N GLY A 6 -51.50 -2.28 -150.73
CA GLY A 6 -52.73 -2.43 -149.93
C GLY A 6 -54.01 -2.07 -150.68
N VAL A 7 -53.91 -1.40 -151.83
CA VAL A 7 -55.03 -1.11 -152.72
C VAL A 7 -55.20 -2.26 -153.72
N TYR A 8 -56.40 -2.85 -153.74
CA TYR A 8 -56.84 -3.80 -154.75
C TYR A 8 -57.03 -3.09 -156.09
N SER A 9 -56.53 -3.68 -157.15
CA SER A 9 -56.73 -3.23 -158.53
C SER A 9 -57.14 -4.45 -159.37
N PRO A 10 -58.20 -4.34 -160.19
CA PRO A 10 -58.67 -5.47 -160.97
C PRO A 10 -57.59 -5.87 -162.01
N PRO A 11 -57.39 -7.17 -162.30
CA PRO A 11 -56.41 -7.62 -163.28
C PRO A 11 -56.55 -6.93 -164.65
N ALA A 12 -55.44 -6.70 -165.35
CA ALA A 12 -55.47 -6.08 -166.66
C ALA A 12 -56.32 -6.89 -167.67
N GLY A 13 -57.10 -6.19 -168.50
CA GLY A 13 -58.02 -6.81 -169.46
C GLY A 13 -59.38 -7.21 -168.87
N THR A 14 -59.61 -7.01 -167.57
CA THR A 14 -60.91 -7.32 -166.94
C THR A 14 -62.02 -6.46 -167.53
N LYS A 15 -61.82 -5.15 -167.74
CA LYS A 15 -62.88 -4.25 -168.25
C LYS A 15 -63.31 -4.61 -169.69
N GLY A 16 -64.62 -4.76 -169.91
CA GLY A 16 -65.23 -5.03 -171.21
C GLY A 16 -65.13 -3.84 -172.19
N VAL A 17 -65.10 -4.15 -173.49
CA VAL A 17 -64.90 -3.19 -174.60
C VAL A 17 -66.22 -2.94 -175.36
N PRO A 18 -66.58 -1.70 -175.76
CA PRO A 18 -67.83 -1.40 -176.48
C PRO A 18 -68.00 -2.17 -177.81
N ASN A 19 -69.25 -2.41 -178.22
CA ASN A 19 -69.64 -3.13 -179.45
C ASN A 19 -69.13 -4.59 -179.55
N THR A 20 -68.86 -5.22 -178.42
CA THR A 20 -68.60 -6.67 -178.31
C THR A 20 -69.81 -7.38 -177.71
N THR A 21 -69.80 -8.72 -177.66
CA THR A 21 -70.90 -9.58 -177.21
C THR A 21 -71.39 -9.29 -175.78
N ILE A 22 -70.56 -8.63 -174.96
CA ILE A 22 -70.90 -8.23 -173.58
C ILE A 22 -71.20 -6.73 -173.55
N GLN A 23 -72.28 -6.35 -172.88
CA GLN A 23 -72.54 -4.94 -172.58
C GLN A 23 -71.47 -4.42 -171.61
N SER A 24 -70.49 -3.69 -172.15
CA SER A 24 -69.30 -3.26 -171.42
C SER A 24 -69.58 -2.30 -170.27
N VAL A 25 -70.62 -1.47 -170.36
CA VAL A 25 -70.94 -0.45 -169.35
C VAL A 25 -71.39 -1.08 -168.01
N PRO A 26 -72.43 -1.95 -167.96
CA PRO A 26 -72.81 -2.64 -166.73
C PRO A 26 -71.69 -3.46 -166.10
N TYR A 27 -70.91 -4.17 -166.93
CA TYR A 27 -69.82 -5.01 -166.47
C TYR A 27 -68.69 -4.20 -165.84
N ASN A 28 -68.29 -3.09 -166.46
CA ASN A 28 -67.23 -2.24 -165.93
C ASN A 28 -67.66 -1.56 -164.62
N ALA A 29 -68.92 -1.17 -164.49
CA ALA A 29 -69.47 -0.62 -163.24
C ALA A 29 -69.41 -1.64 -162.10
N LEU A 30 -69.75 -2.91 -162.35
CA LEU A 30 -69.62 -3.99 -161.36
C LEU A 30 -68.15 -4.18 -160.92
N VAL A 31 -67.21 -4.16 -161.85
CA VAL A 31 -65.78 -4.33 -161.54
C VAL A 31 -65.26 -3.14 -160.73
N ASP A 32 -65.69 -1.92 -161.06
CA ASP A 32 -65.34 -0.72 -160.31
C ASP A 32 -65.94 -0.75 -158.89
N ASP A 33 -67.18 -1.23 -158.74
CA ASP A 33 -67.84 -1.40 -157.44
C ASP A 33 -67.13 -2.42 -156.54
N LEU A 34 -66.80 -3.61 -157.08
CA LEU A 34 -65.98 -4.60 -156.36
C LEU A 34 -64.59 -4.06 -156.00
N THR A 35 -64.04 -3.18 -156.84
CA THR A 35 -62.73 -2.58 -156.59
C THR A 35 -62.79 -1.56 -155.45
N ALA A 36 -63.87 -0.77 -155.40
CA ALA A 36 -64.12 0.17 -154.31
C ALA A 36 -64.39 -0.56 -152.98
N ASP A 37 -65.26 -1.58 -152.98
CA ASP A 37 -65.58 -2.36 -151.77
C ASP A 37 -64.35 -3.04 -151.17
N ALA A 38 -63.49 -3.64 -152.01
CA ALA A 38 -62.26 -4.26 -151.54
C ALA A 38 -61.27 -3.26 -150.91
N ASN A 39 -61.39 -1.96 -151.18
CA ASN A 39 -60.48 -0.92 -150.69
C ASN A 39 -61.06 -0.05 -149.58
N ALA A 40 -62.36 -0.16 -149.31
CA ALA A 40 -62.98 0.48 -148.17
C ALA A 40 -62.56 -0.21 -146.85
N ALA A 41 -62.46 0.57 -145.76
CA ALA A 41 -62.25 0.01 -144.43
C ALA A 41 -63.40 -0.95 -144.08
N ARG A 42 -63.08 -2.18 -143.67
CA ARG A 42 -64.11 -3.18 -143.41
C ARG A 42 -64.88 -2.84 -142.12
N PRO A 43 -66.22 -2.74 -142.18
CA PRO A 43 -67.03 -2.60 -140.96
C PRO A 43 -66.88 -3.84 -140.08
N ILE A 44 -67.25 -3.74 -138.80
CA ILE A 44 -67.17 -4.84 -137.83
C ILE A 44 -67.90 -6.09 -138.34
N THR A 45 -69.05 -5.89 -139.00
CA THR A 45 -69.86 -6.93 -139.67
C THR A 45 -69.09 -7.76 -140.69
N ALA A 46 -68.04 -7.19 -141.27
CA ALA A 46 -67.16 -7.86 -142.23
C ALA A 46 -65.77 -8.20 -141.63
N GLY A 47 -65.56 -8.02 -140.33
CA GLY A 47 -64.26 -8.14 -139.66
C GLY A 47 -63.79 -9.56 -139.33
N GLY A 48 -64.42 -10.61 -139.86
CA GLY A 48 -64.02 -12.01 -139.66
C GLY A 48 -64.36 -12.61 -138.28
N THR A 49 -64.80 -11.81 -137.30
CA THR A 49 -65.26 -12.27 -135.97
C THR A 49 -66.75 -12.64 -135.95
N GLY A 50 -67.48 -12.45 -137.05
CA GLY A 50 -68.93 -12.65 -137.13
C GLY A 50 -69.76 -11.65 -136.31
N ALA A 51 -69.10 -10.65 -135.70
CA ALA A 51 -69.75 -9.67 -134.85
C ALA A 51 -70.34 -8.53 -135.68
N THR A 52 -71.45 -7.96 -135.22
CA THR A 52 -72.03 -6.74 -135.80
C THR A 52 -71.81 -5.51 -134.91
N SER A 53 -71.19 -5.68 -133.74
CA SER A 53 -70.86 -4.61 -132.80
C SER A 53 -69.51 -4.85 -132.12
N ALA A 54 -68.89 -3.80 -131.58
CA ALA A 54 -67.61 -3.90 -130.87
C ALA A 54 -67.68 -4.80 -129.62
N SER A 55 -68.83 -4.87 -128.95
CA SER A 55 -69.03 -5.72 -127.77
C SER A 55 -68.94 -7.20 -128.14
N VAL A 56 -69.69 -7.61 -129.16
CA VAL A 56 -69.68 -9.00 -129.65
C VAL A 56 -68.33 -9.34 -130.25
N ALA A 57 -67.66 -8.40 -130.92
CA ALA A 57 -66.31 -8.61 -131.45
C ALA A 57 -65.31 -8.94 -130.33
N ARG A 58 -65.37 -8.24 -129.18
CA ARG A 58 -64.54 -8.55 -128.01
C ARG A 58 -64.89 -9.90 -127.40
N THR A 59 -66.17 -10.22 -127.23
CA THR A 59 -66.62 -11.53 -126.74
C THR A 59 -66.10 -12.67 -127.62
N ASN A 60 -66.19 -12.52 -128.93
CA ASN A 60 -65.73 -13.54 -129.89
C ASN A 60 -64.19 -13.64 -129.95
N LEU A 61 -63.47 -12.61 -129.51
CA LEU A 61 -62.02 -12.65 -129.28
C LEU A 61 -61.64 -13.21 -127.89
N GLY A 62 -62.63 -13.57 -127.05
CA GLY A 62 -62.41 -14.10 -125.71
C GLY A 62 -62.07 -13.04 -124.65
N LEU A 63 -62.37 -11.77 -124.92
CA LEU A 63 -62.07 -10.64 -124.04
C LEU A 63 -63.32 -10.18 -123.29
N ALA A 64 -63.34 -10.37 -121.97
CA ALA A 64 -64.37 -9.83 -121.08
C ALA A 64 -63.80 -8.76 -120.13
N ILE A 65 -64.51 -7.63 -120.03
CA ILE A 65 -64.18 -6.55 -119.09
C ILE A 65 -64.47 -7.04 -117.66
N GLY A 66 -63.55 -6.80 -116.73
CA GLY A 66 -63.57 -7.29 -115.35
C GLY A 66 -62.88 -8.65 -115.15
N THR A 67 -62.50 -9.35 -116.21
CA THR A 67 -61.74 -10.63 -116.13
C THR A 67 -60.44 -10.56 -116.90
N ASN A 68 -60.48 -10.22 -118.20
CA ASN A 68 -59.28 -10.14 -119.04
C ASN A 68 -58.77 -8.70 -119.18
N VAL A 69 -59.68 -7.72 -119.13
CA VAL A 69 -59.38 -6.30 -119.17
C VAL A 69 -59.96 -5.67 -117.91
N GLN A 70 -59.17 -4.95 -117.13
CA GLN A 70 -59.68 -4.26 -115.95
C GLN A 70 -60.79 -3.26 -116.34
N ALA A 71 -61.92 -3.30 -115.64
CA ALA A 71 -63.00 -2.32 -115.84
C ALA A 71 -62.52 -0.95 -115.40
N HIS A 72 -62.69 0.10 -116.20
CA HIS A 72 -62.20 1.43 -115.84
C HIS A 72 -62.65 1.83 -114.42
N ASP A 73 -61.69 2.12 -113.54
CA ASP A 73 -61.89 2.49 -112.15
C ASP A 73 -60.94 3.65 -111.81
N ALA A 74 -61.49 4.75 -111.28
CA ALA A 74 -60.74 5.98 -111.05
C ALA A 74 -59.68 5.81 -109.95
N GLY A 75 -59.97 5.03 -108.91
CA GLY A 75 -59.04 4.74 -107.82
C GLY A 75 -57.87 3.89 -108.29
N LEU A 76 -58.14 2.84 -109.08
CA LEU A 76 -57.09 2.02 -109.68
C LEU A 76 -56.25 2.81 -110.70
N GLN A 77 -56.85 3.73 -111.45
CA GLN A 77 -56.10 4.66 -112.31
C GLN A 77 -55.18 5.56 -111.48
N SER A 78 -55.65 6.09 -110.35
CA SER A 78 -54.85 6.92 -109.46
C SER A 78 -53.69 6.14 -108.83
N ILE A 79 -53.92 4.91 -108.37
CA ILE A 79 -52.87 4.03 -107.83
C ILE A 79 -51.85 3.67 -108.93
N ALA A 80 -52.32 3.35 -110.13
CA ALA A 80 -51.45 3.02 -111.26
C ALA A 80 -50.60 4.22 -111.73
N GLY A 81 -51.05 5.45 -111.46
CA GLY A 81 -50.30 6.68 -111.73
C GLY A 81 -49.30 7.07 -110.64
N LEU A 82 -49.24 6.36 -109.51
CA LEU A 82 -48.30 6.64 -108.45
C LEU A 82 -46.87 6.29 -108.86
N THR A 83 -45.93 7.19 -108.55
CA THR A 83 -44.51 6.84 -108.60
C THR A 83 -44.18 5.95 -107.41
N THR A 84 -43.91 4.68 -107.66
CA THR A 84 -43.47 3.75 -106.62
C THR A 84 -42.00 4.01 -106.27
N ALA A 85 -41.69 4.06 -104.98
CA ALA A 85 -40.34 4.23 -104.46
C ALA A 85 -40.21 3.50 -103.12
N ALA A 86 -38.99 3.13 -102.74
CA ALA A 86 -38.72 2.61 -101.41
C ALA A 86 -39.15 3.61 -100.32
N ASP A 87 -39.44 3.10 -99.13
CA ASP A 87 -39.72 3.88 -97.93
C ASP A 87 -40.90 4.85 -98.07
N ARG A 88 -41.92 4.45 -98.82
CA ARG A 88 -43.16 5.20 -98.99
C ARG A 88 -44.40 4.37 -98.67
N MET A 89 -45.40 5.04 -98.11
CA MET A 89 -46.74 4.48 -97.89
C MET A 89 -47.75 5.19 -98.79
N ILE A 90 -48.70 4.44 -99.33
CA ILE A 90 -49.85 4.97 -100.05
C ILE A 90 -50.87 5.49 -99.04
N TYR A 91 -51.39 6.70 -99.27
CA TYR A 91 -52.48 7.28 -98.49
C TYR A 91 -53.46 7.98 -99.42
N THR A 92 -54.69 8.18 -98.96
CA THR A 92 -55.72 8.90 -99.72
C THR A 92 -55.64 10.39 -99.42
N THR A 93 -55.72 11.22 -100.45
CA THR A 93 -55.82 12.69 -100.33
C THR A 93 -57.24 13.18 -100.63
N ALA A 94 -58.01 12.41 -101.39
CA ALA A 94 -59.43 12.60 -101.63
C ALA A 94 -60.05 11.24 -102.07
N ALA A 95 -61.36 11.22 -102.35
CA ALA A 95 -62.00 10.05 -102.97
C ALA A 95 -61.33 9.75 -104.33
N ASP A 96 -60.98 8.48 -104.55
CA ASP A 96 -60.26 8.01 -105.75
C ASP A 96 -58.95 8.73 -106.07
N ALA A 97 -58.36 9.44 -105.10
CA ALA A 97 -57.07 10.12 -105.22
C ALA A 97 -56.10 9.60 -104.16
N TYR A 98 -55.08 8.90 -104.65
CA TYR A 98 -54.02 8.33 -103.85
C TYR A 98 -52.74 9.15 -104.05
N ALA A 99 -51.96 9.27 -102.99
CA ALA A 99 -50.62 9.84 -103.01
C ALA A 99 -49.68 8.95 -102.20
N THR A 100 -48.38 9.18 -102.34
CA THR A 100 -47.37 8.51 -101.52
C THR A 100 -46.73 9.51 -100.56
N THR A 101 -46.60 9.14 -99.28
CA THR A 101 -45.79 9.88 -98.30
C THR A 101 -44.57 9.07 -97.89
N ALA A 102 -43.49 9.73 -97.50
CA ALA A 102 -42.27 9.06 -97.05
C ALA A 102 -42.40 8.61 -95.59
N LEU A 103 -41.99 7.37 -95.31
CA LEU A 103 -41.79 6.87 -93.96
C LEU A 103 -40.30 6.93 -93.63
N THR A 104 -39.95 7.51 -92.48
CA THR A 104 -38.56 7.44 -92.00
C THR A 104 -38.24 6.00 -91.58
N PRO A 105 -36.95 5.60 -91.55
CA PRO A 105 -36.55 4.33 -90.97
C PRO A 105 -37.11 4.13 -89.55
N PHE A 106 -37.10 5.18 -88.72
CA PHE A 106 -37.65 5.15 -87.37
C PHE A 106 -39.17 5.00 -87.31
N ALA A 107 -39.93 5.67 -88.19
CA ALA A 107 -41.38 5.48 -88.21
C ALA A 107 -41.77 4.03 -88.56
N ARG A 108 -40.97 3.36 -89.39
CA ARG A 108 -41.18 1.94 -89.73
C ARG A 108 -40.96 1.01 -88.55
N THR A 109 -40.08 1.36 -87.60
CA THR A 109 -39.88 0.59 -86.37
C THR A 109 -40.98 0.80 -85.32
N ILE A 110 -41.89 1.75 -85.53
CA ILE A 110 -43.06 1.93 -84.65
C ILE A 110 -44.28 1.22 -85.26
N LEU A 111 -44.39 1.22 -86.59
CA LEU A 111 -45.53 0.66 -87.32
C LEU A 111 -45.46 -0.87 -87.48
N ASP A 112 -44.30 -1.49 -87.24
CA ASP A 112 -44.11 -2.94 -87.21
C ASP A 112 -44.43 -3.57 -85.84
N ASP A 113 -44.49 -2.75 -84.78
CA ASP A 113 -44.71 -3.20 -83.42
C ASP A 113 -46.14 -3.75 -83.19
N ALA A 114 -46.23 -4.95 -82.61
CA ALA A 114 -47.49 -5.66 -82.40
C ALA A 114 -48.32 -5.19 -81.19
N ASP A 115 -47.69 -4.53 -80.20
CA ASP A 115 -48.35 -4.04 -78.99
C ASP A 115 -47.68 -2.79 -78.38
N ALA A 116 -48.32 -2.21 -77.37
CA ALA A 116 -47.82 -1.01 -76.69
C ALA A 116 -46.51 -1.24 -75.90
N ALA A 117 -46.19 -2.47 -75.52
CA ALA A 117 -44.93 -2.77 -74.85
C ALA A 117 -43.76 -2.73 -75.84
N ALA A 118 -43.97 -3.27 -77.05
CA ALA A 118 -43.02 -3.20 -78.15
C ALA A 118 -42.75 -1.73 -78.55
N VAL A 119 -43.79 -0.91 -78.72
CA VAL A 119 -43.64 0.53 -79.02
C VAL A 119 -42.82 1.27 -77.95
N LYS A 120 -43.05 1.00 -76.66
CA LYS A 120 -42.27 1.62 -75.57
C LYS A 120 -40.80 1.21 -75.62
N SER A 121 -40.52 -0.05 -75.95
CA SER A 121 -39.17 -0.55 -76.14
C SER A 121 -38.47 0.17 -77.30
N THR A 122 -39.14 0.28 -78.45
CA THR A 122 -38.65 1.00 -79.64
C THR A 122 -38.34 2.47 -79.33
N LEU A 123 -39.16 3.15 -78.53
CA LEU A 123 -38.94 4.53 -78.12
C LEU A 123 -37.84 4.70 -77.06
N GLY A 124 -37.24 3.61 -76.56
CA GLY A 124 -36.26 3.66 -75.48
C GLY A 124 -36.86 4.11 -74.14
N LEU A 125 -38.18 4.01 -74.00
CA LEU A 125 -38.87 4.29 -72.75
C LEU A 125 -38.62 3.10 -71.81
N ALA A 126 -37.59 3.20 -70.97
CA ALA A 126 -37.47 2.36 -69.79
C ALA A 126 -38.79 2.44 -69.00
N ALA A 127 -39.16 1.37 -68.27
CA ALA A 127 -40.39 1.24 -67.49
C ALA A 127 -40.51 2.24 -66.32
N ILE A 128 -40.22 3.51 -66.54
CA ILE A 128 -40.56 4.62 -65.69
C ILE A 128 -41.97 5.06 -66.11
N ALA A 129 -42.90 4.75 -65.22
CA ALA A 129 -44.26 5.30 -65.10
C ALA A 129 -45.36 4.70 -66.00
N SER A 130 -45.97 3.61 -65.53
CA SER A 130 -47.44 3.60 -65.52
C SER A 130 -48.00 4.38 -64.32
N SER A 131 -47.22 4.54 -63.23
CA SER A 131 -47.67 5.18 -61.98
C SER A 131 -46.92 6.45 -61.56
N GLY A 132 -45.74 6.72 -62.14
CA GLY A 132 -44.84 7.79 -61.69
C GLY A 132 -44.02 7.45 -60.44
N SER A 133 -44.17 6.24 -59.89
CA SER A 133 -43.49 5.80 -58.67
C SER A 133 -42.11 5.19 -58.95
N ALA A 134 -41.18 5.40 -58.01
CA ALA A 134 -39.90 4.68 -57.96
C ALA A 134 -40.07 3.17 -57.71
N ALA A 135 -41.23 2.73 -57.22
CA ALA A 135 -41.54 1.32 -56.94
C ALA A 135 -41.59 0.45 -58.22
N ASP A 136 -41.72 1.07 -59.39
CA ASP A 136 -41.75 0.38 -60.69
C ASP A 136 -40.34 -0.08 -61.15
N LEU A 137 -39.28 0.39 -60.47
CA LEU A 137 -37.90 -0.03 -60.74
C LEU A 137 -37.56 -1.27 -59.89
N GLY A 138 -37.70 -2.46 -60.49
CA GLY A 138 -37.29 -3.71 -59.84
C GLY A 138 -35.79 -3.79 -59.50
N SER A 139 -34.96 -2.99 -60.18
CA SER A 139 -33.55 -2.72 -59.87
C SER A 139 -33.06 -1.49 -60.65
N GLY A 140 -32.02 -0.79 -60.17
CA GLY A 140 -31.40 0.34 -60.88
C GLY A 140 -31.18 1.58 -60.02
N THR A 141 -30.56 2.61 -60.62
CA THR A 141 -30.29 3.90 -59.96
C THR A 141 -31.40 4.90 -60.25
N ILE A 142 -31.88 5.59 -59.21
CA ILE A 142 -32.71 6.78 -59.36
C ILE A 142 -31.77 7.98 -59.37
N ALA A 143 -31.87 8.83 -60.39
CA ALA A 143 -31.10 10.06 -60.43
C ALA A 143 -31.47 10.95 -59.22
N ASP A 144 -30.47 11.60 -58.62
CA ASP A 144 -30.63 12.42 -57.42
C ASP A 144 -31.74 13.47 -57.56
N ALA A 145 -31.85 14.11 -58.73
CA ALA A 145 -32.91 15.09 -59.02
C ALA A 145 -34.36 14.55 -58.92
N ARG A 146 -34.54 13.22 -58.85
CA ARG A 146 -35.84 12.57 -58.65
C ARG A 146 -36.08 12.17 -57.19
N LEU A 147 -35.08 12.25 -56.32
CA LEU A 147 -35.27 12.10 -54.89
C LEU A 147 -35.87 13.40 -54.33
N PRO A 148 -36.89 13.31 -53.47
CA PRO A 148 -37.38 14.49 -52.77
C PRO A 148 -36.29 15.05 -51.84
N SER A 149 -36.30 16.36 -51.60
CA SER A 149 -35.42 17.01 -50.63
C SER A 149 -35.59 16.50 -49.19
N SER A 150 -36.68 15.77 -48.92
CA SER A 150 -36.93 15.07 -47.67
C SER A 150 -37.52 13.68 -47.91
N MET A 151 -36.91 12.67 -47.29
CA MET A 151 -37.34 11.28 -47.29
C MET A 151 -38.17 10.91 -46.04
N GLY A 152 -38.81 11.89 -45.40
CA GLY A 152 -39.57 11.70 -44.17
C GLY A 152 -40.57 10.54 -44.24
N GLY A 153 -40.54 9.65 -43.25
CA GLY A 153 -41.46 8.51 -43.13
C GLY A 153 -41.18 7.34 -44.07
N LYS A 154 -40.01 7.28 -44.72
CA LYS A 154 -39.58 6.14 -45.53
C LYS A 154 -38.70 5.19 -44.71
N THR A 155 -38.97 3.89 -44.82
CA THR A 155 -38.17 2.84 -44.19
C THR A 155 -37.27 2.20 -45.23
N PHE A 156 -35.96 2.21 -45.00
CA PHE A 156 -35.00 1.42 -45.78
C PHE A 156 -34.85 0.06 -45.10
N THR A 157 -35.25 -1.02 -45.77
CA THR A 157 -35.26 -2.39 -45.22
C THR A 157 -34.00 -3.19 -45.57
N GLY A 158 -33.09 -2.60 -46.34
CA GLY A 158 -31.82 -3.21 -46.73
C GLY A 158 -30.62 -2.36 -46.28
N ASN A 159 -29.43 -2.79 -46.70
CA ASN A 159 -28.19 -2.06 -46.40
C ASN A 159 -28.24 -0.67 -47.05
N VAL A 160 -28.12 0.37 -46.22
CA VAL A 160 -27.91 1.74 -46.67
C VAL A 160 -26.41 2.00 -46.61
N GLN A 161 -25.77 2.14 -47.77
CA GLN A 161 -24.35 2.47 -47.87
C GLN A 161 -24.19 3.98 -47.99
N PHE A 162 -23.49 4.59 -47.03
CA PHE A 162 -23.09 5.99 -47.08
C PHE A 162 -21.63 6.05 -47.56
N THR A 163 -21.40 6.65 -48.73
CA THR A 163 -20.04 6.80 -49.31
C THR A 163 -19.26 7.96 -48.68
N GLU A 164 -19.98 8.90 -48.08
CA GLU A 164 -19.45 10.05 -47.32
C GLU A 164 -20.03 10.07 -45.89
N GLY A 165 -19.64 11.05 -45.08
CA GLY A 165 -20.14 11.21 -43.72
C GLY A 165 -21.66 11.40 -43.67
N VAL A 166 -22.30 10.80 -42.69
CA VAL A 166 -23.73 10.99 -42.40
C VAL A 166 -23.88 12.24 -41.54
N ASP A 167 -24.55 13.27 -42.04
CA ASP A 167 -25.03 14.38 -41.23
C ASP A 167 -26.44 14.05 -40.73
N PHE A 168 -26.60 13.88 -39.42
CA PHE A 168 -27.89 13.57 -38.80
C PHE A 168 -28.79 14.82 -38.63
N GLY A 169 -28.41 15.95 -39.22
CA GLY A 169 -29.11 17.22 -39.10
C GLY A 169 -28.90 17.84 -37.72
N SER A 170 -28.96 19.16 -37.65
CA SER A 170 -28.67 19.97 -36.44
C SER A 170 -29.60 19.74 -35.23
N ALA A 171 -30.43 18.69 -35.25
CA ALA A 171 -31.39 18.36 -34.21
C ALA A 171 -30.72 17.56 -33.08
N VAL A 172 -29.94 18.27 -32.27
CA VAL A 172 -29.34 17.76 -31.02
C VAL A 172 -30.44 17.51 -29.98
N ALA A 173 -30.26 16.53 -29.09
CA ALA A 173 -31.20 16.24 -28.01
C ALA A 173 -31.35 17.45 -27.08
N ALA A 174 -32.57 17.73 -26.57
CA ALA A 174 -32.79 18.90 -25.71
C ALA A 174 -32.15 18.76 -24.32
N SER A 175 -31.82 17.51 -23.93
CA SER A 175 -31.15 17.13 -22.69
C SER A 175 -30.39 15.82 -22.93
N ALA A 176 -29.39 15.55 -22.09
CA ALA A 176 -28.67 14.27 -22.09
C ALA A 176 -29.64 13.07 -21.92
N THR A 177 -30.75 13.26 -21.21
CA THR A 177 -31.76 12.22 -20.95
C THR A 177 -32.89 12.17 -21.98
N ASP A 178 -32.87 13.02 -23.02
CA ASP A 178 -33.91 13.05 -24.05
C ASP A 178 -33.72 11.88 -25.03
N LEU A 179 -34.44 10.79 -24.76
CA LEU A 179 -34.43 9.59 -25.59
C LEU A 179 -35.23 9.74 -26.89
N SER A 180 -35.98 10.83 -27.07
CA SER A 180 -36.74 11.07 -28.31
C SER A 180 -35.87 11.51 -29.50
N ARG A 181 -34.61 11.85 -29.24
CA ARG A 181 -33.66 12.41 -30.23
C ARG A 181 -32.27 11.77 -30.16
N HIS A 182 -32.19 10.47 -29.87
CA HIS A 182 -30.91 9.74 -29.84
C HIS A 182 -30.68 8.96 -31.14
N LEU A 183 -29.41 8.68 -31.47
CA LEU A 183 -29.06 7.72 -32.51
C LEU A 183 -29.26 6.31 -31.94
N ALA A 184 -30.39 5.72 -32.27
CA ALA A 184 -30.72 4.33 -31.97
C ALA A 184 -29.80 3.38 -32.76
N LEU A 185 -28.99 2.60 -32.05
CA LEU A 185 -28.12 1.58 -32.64
C LEU A 185 -28.74 0.19 -32.57
N TRP A 186 -29.53 -0.07 -31.52
CA TRP A 186 -30.32 -1.29 -31.39
C TRP A 186 -31.60 -0.97 -30.62
N GLU A 187 -32.75 -1.18 -31.28
CA GLU A 187 -34.06 -0.76 -30.75
C GLU A 187 -34.03 0.72 -30.32
N THR A 188 -34.91 1.13 -29.41
CA THR A 188 -34.92 2.49 -28.85
C THR A 188 -34.14 2.60 -27.53
N ASN A 189 -33.48 1.52 -27.11
CA ASN A 189 -32.92 1.38 -25.76
C ASN A 189 -31.39 1.43 -25.74
N TYR A 190 -30.73 1.39 -26.90
CA TYR A 190 -29.29 1.39 -27.01
C TYR A 190 -28.83 2.40 -28.06
N GLY A 191 -27.95 3.31 -27.65
CA GLY A 191 -27.40 4.30 -28.56
C GLY A 191 -26.74 5.47 -27.86
N PHE A 192 -26.67 6.58 -28.59
CA PHE A 192 -26.02 7.81 -28.13
C PHE A 192 -26.97 8.99 -28.26
N SER A 193 -27.11 9.80 -27.21
CA SER A 193 -27.65 11.16 -27.33
C SER A 193 -26.55 12.16 -27.04
N VAL A 194 -26.51 13.22 -27.84
CA VAL A 194 -25.52 14.28 -27.72
C VAL A 194 -26.24 15.56 -27.38
N THR A 195 -25.67 16.35 -26.49
CA THR A 195 -26.00 17.77 -26.27
C THR A 195 -24.79 18.63 -26.62
N SER A 196 -24.88 19.95 -26.47
CA SER A 196 -23.74 20.85 -26.70
C SER A 196 -22.52 20.56 -25.82
N ASN A 197 -22.71 19.87 -24.68
CA ASN A 197 -21.67 19.72 -23.65
C ASN A 197 -21.49 18.28 -23.16
N THR A 198 -22.39 17.36 -23.51
CA THR A 198 -22.36 15.99 -23.00
C THR A 198 -22.70 14.98 -24.09
N LEU A 199 -22.01 13.85 -24.06
CA LEU A 199 -22.38 12.62 -24.74
C LEU A 199 -22.98 11.70 -23.68
N ASN A 200 -24.25 11.34 -23.83
CA ASN A 200 -24.89 10.35 -22.97
C ASN A 200 -24.90 8.99 -23.67
N TYR A 201 -24.39 7.99 -22.96
CA TYR A 201 -24.44 6.61 -23.38
C TYR A 201 -25.76 6.00 -22.90
N VAL A 202 -26.66 5.69 -23.82
CA VAL A 202 -27.95 5.07 -23.48
C VAL A 202 -27.77 3.56 -23.53
N SER A 203 -27.87 2.91 -22.37
CA SER A 203 -27.95 1.46 -22.28
C SER A 203 -29.16 1.05 -21.45
N GLY A 204 -30.11 0.32 -22.07
CA GLY A 204 -31.26 -0.25 -21.35
C GLY A 204 -30.87 -1.33 -20.33
N SER A 205 -29.62 -1.78 -20.33
CA SER A 205 -29.02 -2.74 -19.40
C SER A 205 -27.50 -2.51 -19.30
N GLU A 206 -26.74 -3.45 -18.74
CA GLU A 206 -25.28 -3.38 -18.75
C GLU A 206 -24.72 -3.33 -20.18
N HIS A 207 -23.67 -2.55 -20.39
CA HIS A 207 -22.94 -2.52 -21.66
C HIS A 207 -21.48 -2.89 -21.44
N VAL A 208 -20.98 -3.80 -22.28
CA VAL A 208 -19.66 -4.41 -22.11
C VAL A 208 -18.79 -4.07 -23.33
N PHE A 209 -17.65 -3.45 -23.05
CA PHE A 209 -16.61 -3.19 -24.02
C PHE A 209 -15.71 -4.41 -24.12
N HIS A 210 -15.55 -4.94 -25.33
CA HIS A 210 -14.73 -6.12 -25.60
C HIS A 210 -13.51 -5.77 -26.45
N SER A 211 -12.42 -6.49 -26.22
CA SER A 211 -11.30 -6.62 -27.16
C SER A 211 -11.26 -8.07 -27.62
N GLY A 212 -11.71 -8.32 -28.86
CA GLY A 212 -12.00 -9.68 -29.32
C GLY A 212 -13.14 -10.30 -28.51
N THR A 213 -12.89 -11.42 -27.83
CA THR A 213 -13.86 -12.11 -26.96
C THR A 213 -13.74 -11.73 -25.49
N ASN A 214 -12.71 -10.97 -25.12
CA ASN A 214 -12.46 -10.61 -23.72
C ASN A 214 -13.15 -9.30 -23.41
N GLU A 215 -13.91 -9.28 -22.33
CA GLU A 215 -14.36 -8.03 -21.75
C GLU A 215 -13.16 -7.24 -21.20
N VAL A 216 -13.13 -5.93 -21.46
CA VAL A 216 -12.12 -5.01 -20.93
C VAL A 216 -12.71 -3.94 -20.01
N ALA A 217 -14.00 -3.62 -20.20
CA ALA A 217 -14.73 -2.69 -19.36
C ALA A 217 -16.23 -2.95 -19.41
N ARG A 218 -16.95 -2.57 -18.35
CA ARG A 218 -18.41 -2.61 -18.28
C ARG A 218 -18.94 -1.33 -17.66
N ILE A 219 -19.99 -0.77 -18.25
CA ILE A 219 -20.88 0.18 -17.59
C ILE A 219 -22.06 -0.63 -17.05
N SER A 220 -22.21 -0.68 -15.73
CA SER A 220 -23.30 -1.40 -15.07
C SER A 220 -24.65 -0.73 -15.33
N SER A 221 -25.75 -1.42 -14.98
CA SER A 221 -27.09 -0.84 -14.99
C SER A 221 -27.27 0.35 -14.03
N SER A 222 -26.37 0.53 -13.07
CA SER A 222 -26.30 1.69 -12.17
C SER A 222 -25.38 2.81 -12.67
N GLY A 223 -24.76 2.65 -13.85
CA GLY A 223 -23.83 3.62 -14.45
C GLY A 223 -22.40 3.54 -13.91
N ALA A 224 -22.06 2.51 -13.12
CA ALA A 224 -20.70 2.33 -12.61
C ALA A 224 -19.79 1.75 -13.70
N LEU A 225 -18.60 2.32 -13.85
CA LEU A 225 -17.55 1.78 -14.71
C LEU A 225 -16.74 0.73 -13.93
N THR A 226 -16.62 -0.46 -14.53
CA THR A 226 -15.76 -1.55 -14.08
C THR A 226 -14.75 -1.85 -15.17
N LEU A 227 -13.49 -2.11 -14.80
CA LEU A 227 -12.42 -2.51 -15.71
C LEU A 227 -11.97 -3.93 -15.36
N ASP A 228 -11.63 -4.73 -16.37
CA ASP A 228 -11.21 -6.13 -16.18
C ASP A 228 -9.86 -6.24 -15.44
N THR A 229 -8.96 -5.28 -15.68
CA THR A 229 -7.67 -5.20 -14.99
C THR A 229 -7.65 -4.09 -13.96
N ALA A 230 -6.97 -4.32 -12.84
CA ALA A 230 -6.69 -3.28 -11.85
C ALA A 230 -5.97 -2.08 -12.49
N LEU A 231 -6.37 -0.86 -12.13
CA LEU A 231 -5.66 0.34 -12.59
C LEU A 231 -4.26 0.39 -11.99
N ALA A 232 -3.29 0.77 -12.82
CA ALA A 232 -1.98 1.15 -12.33
C ALA A 232 -2.10 2.35 -11.36
N VAL A 233 -1.13 2.49 -10.45
CA VAL A 233 -1.14 3.56 -9.44
C VAL A 233 -1.24 4.96 -10.10
N SER A 234 -0.55 5.16 -11.23
CA SER A 234 -0.59 6.39 -12.04
C SER A 234 -2.00 6.78 -12.49
N GLU A 235 -2.88 5.79 -12.69
CA GLU A 235 -4.24 5.98 -13.18
C GLU A 235 -5.29 5.86 -12.06
N GLY A 236 -4.88 5.51 -10.84
CA GLY A 236 -5.76 5.16 -9.72
C GLY A 236 -6.44 6.34 -9.02
N GLY A 237 -6.52 7.51 -9.65
CA GLY A 237 -7.23 8.69 -9.14
C GLY A 237 -6.59 9.40 -7.93
N THR A 238 -5.51 8.86 -7.37
CA THR A 238 -4.77 9.50 -6.26
C THR A 238 -3.82 10.61 -6.72
N GLY A 239 -3.61 10.78 -8.04
CA GLY A 239 -2.62 11.71 -8.60
C GLY A 239 -1.16 11.27 -8.41
N ALA A 240 -0.92 10.04 -7.96
CA ALA A 240 0.39 9.48 -7.68
C ALA A 240 0.84 8.54 -8.79
N THR A 241 2.12 8.56 -9.18
CA THR A 241 2.71 7.57 -10.10
C THR A 241 3.38 6.41 -9.38
N ASP A 242 3.53 6.49 -8.06
CA ASP A 242 4.14 5.48 -7.21
C ASP A 242 3.28 5.16 -5.98
N ALA A 243 3.49 3.97 -5.42
CA ALA A 243 2.70 3.49 -4.29
C ALA A 243 2.89 4.31 -3.00
N ALA A 244 4.05 4.93 -2.79
CA ALA A 244 4.33 5.70 -1.57
C ALA A 244 3.54 7.02 -1.57
N THR A 245 3.53 7.71 -2.69
CA THR A 245 2.76 8.92 -2.93
C THR A 245 1.26 8.61 -2.91
N ALA A 246 0.81 7.49 -3.49
CA ALA A 246 -0.60 7.08 -3.43
C ALA A 246 -1.08 6.86 -1.99
N ARG A 247 -0.29 6.17 -1.17
CA ARG A 247 -0.58 6.01 0.27
C ARG A 247 -0.57 7.35 1.00
N SER A 248 0.29 8.29 0.61
CA SER A 248 0.33 9.63 1.17
C SER A 248 -0.95 10.40 0.86
N ASN A 249 -1.38 10.39 -0.40
CA ASN A 249 -2.56 11.12 -0.87
C ASN A 249 -3.87 10.54 -0.31
N LEU A 250 -3.89 9.23 -0.06
CA LEU A 250 -4.97 8.56 0.68
C LEU A 250 -4.90 8.78 2.21
N GLY A 251 -3.85 9.44 2.71
CA GLY A 251 -3.66 9.68 4.15
C GLY A 251 -3.20 8.47 4.95
N ALA A 252 -2.84 7.34 4.32
CA ALA A 252 -2.45 6.09 4.98
C ALA A 252 -1.05 6.12 5.65
N ASN A 253 -0.26 7.16 5.37
CA ASN A 253 1.05 7.36 5.99
C ASN A 253 0.96 8.04 7.37
N ASN A 254 -0.15 8.70 7.70
CA ASN A 254 -0.33 9.39 8.97
C ASN A 254 -1.15 8.54 9.95
N ALA A 255 -0.54 8.14 11.08
CA ALA A 255 -1.22 7.35 12.10
C ALA A 255 -2.43 8.08 12.72
N SER A 256 -2.49 9.42 12.67
CA SER A 256 -3.66 10.18 13.15
C SER A 256 -4.92 9.94 12.33
N ASN A 257 -4.80 9.38 11.12
CA ASN A 257 -5.93 9.07 10.26
C ASN A 257 -6.54 7.69 10.57
N LEU A 258 -5.98 6.94 11.52
CA LEU A 258 -6.51 5.66 11.97
C LEU A 258 -7.47 5.88 13.16
N THR A 259 -8.74 6.16 12.87
CA THR A 259 -9.78 6.39 13.90
C THR A 259 -10.10 5.14 14.71
N THR A 260 -9.86 3.94 14.16
CA THR A 260 -9.93 2.64 14.84
C THR A 260 -8.94 1.65 14.19
N GLY A 261 -8.27 0.79 14.97
CA GLY A 261 -7.41 -0.28 14.44
C GLY A 261 -6.09 -0.50 15.19
N THR A 262 -5.39 -1.57 14.87
CA THR A 262 -4.04 -1.89 15.38
C THR A 262 -2.99 -1.47 14.36
N LEU A 263 -1.92 -0.80 14.79
CA LEU A 263 -0.73 -0.61 13.95
C LEU A 263 0.06 -1.93 13.95
N PRO A 264 0.30 -2.56 12.79
CA PRO A 264 1.15 -3.74 12.73
C PRO A 264 2.55 -3.43 13.27
N ASN A 265 3.22 -4.41 13.90
CA ASN A 265 4.52 -4.22 14.55
C ASN A 265 5.56 -3.54 13.64
N ALA A 266 5.53 -3.80 12.32
CA ALA A 266 6.40 -3.18 11.32
C ALA A 266 6.20 -1.65 11.15
N ARG A 267 5.11 -1.08 11.68
CA ARG A 267 4.84 0.37 11.68
C ARG A 267 5.20 1.03 13.02
N ILE A 268 5.48 0.24 14.06
CA ILE A 268 5.98 0.69 15.38
C ILE A 268 7.50 0.44 15.52
N SER A 269 8.21 0.23 14.40
CA SER A 269 9.68 0.14 14.40
C SER A 269 10.31 1.51 14.11
N GLY A 270 11.10 2.04 15.04
CA GLY A 270 11.84 3.28 14.84
C GLY A 270 12.01 4.10 16.12
N ALA A 271 12.62 5.28 15.98
CA ALA A 271 12.63 6.29 17.03
C ALA A 271 11.33 7.10 16.97
N TYR A 272 10.69 7.28 18.13
CA TYR A 272 9.45 8.07 18.25
C TYR A 272 9.73 9.30 19.10
N ASP A 273 9.40 10.47 18.55
CA ASP A 273 9.40 11.74 19.28
C ASP A 273 7.95 12.16 19.57
N GLY A 274 7.74 12.88 20.67
CA GLY A 274 6.43 13.43 21.03
C GLY A 274 5.40 12.44 21.60
N ILE A 275 5.80 11.24 22.03
CA ILE A 275 4.90 10.36 22.80
C ILE A 275 4.67 10.99 24.18
N THR A 276 3.46 11.52 24.40
CA THR A 276 3.07 12.14 25.67
C THR A 276 2.55 11.12 26.68
N THR A 277 1.93 10.03 26.21
CA THR A 277 1.43 8.93 27.04
C THR A 277 1.66 7.59 26.35
N LEU A 278 2.23 6.63 27.08
CA LEU A 278 2.33 5.24 26.67
C LEU A 278 1.63 4.37 27.72
N SER A 279 0.46 3.83 27.40
CA SER A 279 -0.26 2.88 28.25
C SER A 279 -0.05 1.46 27.71
N THR A 280 0.47 0.56 28.54
CA THR A 280 0.67 -0.85 28.20
C THR A 280 -0.06 -1.74 29.20
N SER A 281 -0.78 -2.75 28.72
CA SER A 281 -1.41 -3.77 29.58
C SER A 281 -0.39 -4.79 30.16
N GLY A 282 0.89 -4.68 29.80
CA GLY A 282 1.93 -5.63 30.16
C GLY A 282 3.30 -4.97 30.39
N LYS A 283 4.36 -5.76 30.25
CA LYS A 283 5.74 -5.33 30.52
C LYS A 283 6.30 -4.45 29.39
N ILE A 284 6.96 -3.36 29.75
CA ILE A 284 7.89 -2.65 28.86
C ILE A 284 9.20 -3.45 28.80
N THR A 285 9.56 -3.95 27.62
CA THR A 285 10.81 -4.70 27.38
C THR A 285 11.70 -3.91 26.44
N THR A 286 12.94 -3.63 26.86
CA THR A 286 13.98 -3.03 26.01
C THR A 286 15.00 -4.08 25.61
N THR A 287 15.59 -3.95 24.42
CA THR A 287 16.65 -4.83 23.93
C THR A 287 18.06 -4.29 24.19
N GLY A 288 18.15 -3.04 24.66
CA GLY A 288 19.41 -2.41 25.10
C GLY A 288 19.74 -2.70 26.56
N ASN A 289 20.89 -2.21 27.01
CA ASN A 289 21.39 -2.41 28.37
C ASN A 289 20.79 -1.45 29.41
N GLU A 290 20.04 -0.44 28.97
CA GLU A 290 19.57 0.66 29.83
C GLU A 290 18.17 1.17 29.44
N ILE A 291 17.47 1.73 30.43
CA ILE A 291 16.28 2.57 30.25
C ILE A 291 16.66 3.96 30.77
N GLU A 292 16.79 4.93 29.86
CA GLU A 292 17.11 6.31 30.24
C GLU A 292 15.82 7.10 30.56
N ILE A 293 15.79 7.74 31.73
CA ILE A 293 14.74 8.68 32.13
C ILE A 293 15.41 10.03 32.36
N SER A 294 15.26 10.94 31.41
CA SER A 294 15.91 12.26 31.40
C SER A 294 14.92 13.39 31.71
N GLY A 295 15.34 14.41 32.45
CA GLY A 295 14.53 15.59 32.74
C GLY A 295 14.93 16.28 34.04
N GLY A 296 14.22 17.33 34.43
CA GLY A 296 14.34 17.89 35.78
C GLY A 296 13.77 16.91 36.81
N SER A 297 14.60 16.42 37.73
CA SER A 297 14.24 15.45 38.78
C SER A 297 13.57 14.17 38.24
N PRO A 298 14.28 13.37 37.41
CA PRO A 298 13.73 12.16 36.79
C PRO A 298 13.31 11.15 37.86
N ARG A 299 12.14 10.53 37.64
CA ARG A 299 11.50 9.67 38.64
C ARG A 299 10.72 8.52 38.04
N VAL A 300 10.60 7.45 38.81
CA VAL A 300 9.65 6.35 38.61
C VAL A 300 8.67 6.36 39.78
N ARG A 301 7.37 6.36 39.48
CA ARG A 301 6.31 6.14 40.47
C ARG A 301 5.88 4.68 40.42
N PHE A 302 5.84 4.06 41.57
CA PHE A 302 5.23 2.76 41.81
C PHE A 302 3.91 3.04 42.52
N SER A 303 2.82 3.04 41.75
CA SER A 303 1.49 3.23 42.31
C SER A 303 0.88 1.91 42.71
N ASP A 304 0.51 1.80 43.98
CA ASP A 304 -0.26 0.67 44.48
C ASP A 304 -1.72 1.10 44.64
N THR A 305 -2.60 0.46 43.87
CA THR A 305 -4.03 0.80 43.83
C THR A 305 -4.87 0.00 44.82
N ASN A 306 -4.25 -0.87 45.63
CA ASN A 306 -4.94 -1.61 46.69
C ASN A 306 -5.35 -0.69 47.84
N THR A 307 -6.41 -1.05 48.56
CA THR A 307 -6.83 -0.36 49.79
C THR A 307 -5.71 -0.42 50.84
N ASP A 308 -5.41 0.71 51.47
CA ASP A 308 -4.37 0.89 52.51
C ASP A 308 -2.93 0.61 52.05
N ALA A 309 -2.67 0.61 50.74
CA ALA A 309 -1.32 0.48 50.20
C ALA A 309 -0.61 1.83 50.09
N TYR A 310 0.73 1.79 50.13
CA TYR A 310 1.57 2.97 50.01
C TYR A 310 2.18 3.06 48.61
N ASP A 311 2.11 4.24 48.02
CA ASP A 311 2.85 4.54 46.82
C ASP A 311 4.33 4.77 47.13
N PHE A 312 5.20 4.35 46.21
CA PHE A 312 6.63 4.59 46.30
C PHE A 312 7.13 5.37 45.10
N TRP A 313 8.14 6.21 45.34
CA TRP A 313 8.88 6.88 44.27
C TRP A 313 10.36 6.58 44.40
N ALA A 314 10.99 6.29 43.26
CA ALA A 314 12.43 6.35 43.11
C ALA A 314 12.76 7.55 42.24
N TYR A 315 13.55 8.49 42.74
CA TYR A 315 13.96 9.64 41.95
C TYR A 315 15.37 10.10 42.26
N VAL A 316 15.97 10.76 41.28
CA VAL A 316 17.28 11.39 41.41
C VAL A 316 17.10 12.89 41.34
N ASP A 317 17.67 13.61 42.31
CA ASP A 317 17.70 15.06 42.28
C ASP A 317 18.90 15.59 43.06
N SER A 318 19.48 16.69 42.60
CA SER A 318 20.57 17.38 43.32
C SER A 318 21.70 16.45 43.79
N ASN A 319 22.15 15.53 42.93
CA ASN A 319 23.16 14.50 43.21
C ASN A 319 22.78 13.50 44.32
N ARG A 320 21.49 13.28 44.55
CA ARG A 320 20.97 12.35 45.56
C ARG A 320 19.96 11.40 44.94
N PHE A 321 20.08 10.12 45.28
CA PHE A 321 19.06 9.10 44.96
C PHE A 321 18.16 8.91 46.17
N TYR A 322 16.85 8.92 45.92
CA TYR A 322 15.84 8.79 46.95
C TYR A 322 14.91 7.62 46.69
N VAL A 323 14.52 6.96 47.77
CA VAL A 323 13.29 6.17 47.84
C VAL A 323 12.36 6.86 48.82
N LEU A 324 11.22 7.29 48.32
CA LEU A 324 10.18 7.99 49.04
C LEU A 324 8.94 7.12 49.18
N ALA A 325 8.21 7.31 50.26
CA ALA A 325 6.91 6.69 50.49
C ALA A 325 5.87 7.79 50.72
N ASP A 326 4.64 7.53 50.29
CA ASP A 326 3.42 8.22 50.71
C ASP A 326 2.68 7.28 51.67
N ARG A 327 2.84 7.53 52.97
CA ARG A 327 2.36 6.69 54.06
C ARG A 327 0.93 7.04 54.47
N ASP A 328 0.43 8.20 54.08
CA ASP A 328 -0.93 8.64 54.40
C ASP A 328 -1.86 8.73 53.19
N ASN A 329 -1.36 8.33 52.01
CA ASN A 329 -2.06 8.38 50.72
C ASN A 329 -2.51 9.80 50.34
N SER A 330 -1.79 10.83 50.80
CA SER A 330 -2.07 12.23 50.48
C SER A 330 -1.74 12.60 49.03
N GLY A 331 -1.05 11.74 48.30
CA GLY A 331 -0.48 12.02 46.99
C GLY A 331 0.84 12.79 47.07
N THR A 332 1.42 12.91 48.27
CA THR A 332 2.71 13.56 48.53
C THR A 332 3.59 12.64 49.39
N TRP A 333 4.91 12.80 49.31
CA TRP A 333 5.84 11.99 50.10
C TRP A 333 6.12 12.60 51.47
N GLU A 334 6.39 11.78 52.49
CA GLU A 334 6.73 12.28 53.83
C GLU A 334 8.16 11.95 54.28
N THR A 335 8.65 12.78 55.21
CA THR A 335 9.90 12.55 55.94
C THR A 335 9.65 11.77 57.24
N PRO A 336 10.63 10.96 57.70
CA PRO A 336 11.92 10.71 57.07
C PRO A 336 11.79 9.86 55.79
N HIS A 337 12.62 10.16 54.79
CA HIS A 337 12.67 9.35 53.56
C HIS A 337 13.09 7.92 53.88
N ALA A 338 12.58 6.95 53.11
CA ALA A 338 12.93 5.55 53.33
C ALA A 338 14.43 5.33 53.10
N LEU A 339 14.95 5.83 51.97
CA LEU A 339 16.37 5.80 51.63
C LEU A 339 16.80 7.12 50.98
N GLU A 340 17.95 7.63 51.38
CA GLU A 340 18.66 8.72 50.70
C GLU A 340 20.11 8.31 50.51
N LEU A 341 20.63 8.39 49.28
CA LEU A 341 22.04 8.17 48.96
C LEU A 341 22.61 9.44 48.34
N ASN A 342 23.54 10.08 49.02
CA ASN A 342 24.19 11.29 48.53
C ASN A 342 25.49 10.94 47.79
N ALA A 343 25.48 11.10 46.46
CA ALA A 343 26.63 10.81 45.62
C ALA A 343 27.79 11.81 45.81
N SER A 344 27.50 13.01 46.30
CA SER A 344 28.54 14.03 46.52
C SER A 344 29.35 13.75 47.79
N SER A 345 28.71 13.25 48.84
CA SER A 345 29.35 12.98 50.14
C SER A 345 29.63 11.50 50.40
N ASN A 346 29.14 10.59 49.55
CA ASN A 346 29.14 9.14 49.77
C ASN A 346 28.49 8.74 51.11
N VAL A 347 27.48 9.51 51.53
CA VAL A 347 26.72 9.24 52.76
C VAL A 347 25.32 8.76 52.40
N GLY A 348 24.91 7.65 53.00
CA GLY A 348 23.55 7.13 52.92
C GLY A 348 22.78 7.32 54.22
N TYR A 349 21.47 7.50 54.13
CA TYR A 349 20.53 7.51 55.25
C TYR A 349 19.42 6.50 55.01
N LEU A 350 19.06 5.76 56.05
CA LEU A 350 17.92 4.86 56.08
C LEU A 350 16.97 5.37 57.17
N PHE A 351 15.75 5.73 56.80
CA PHE A 351 14.75 6.35 57.69
C PHE A 351 15.32 7.52 58.53
N GLY A 352 16.13 8.38 57.88
CA GLY A 352 16.76 9.55 58.53
C GLY A 352 17.99 9.26 59.37
N SER A 353 18.36 7.99 59.59
CA SER A 353 19.58 7.60 60.31
C SER A 353 20.70 7.27 59.33
N GLN A 354 21.91 7.74 59.59
CA GLN A 354 23.05 7.48 58.70
C GLN A 354 23.38 5.99 58.66
N ILE A 355 23.60 5.46 57.45
CA ILE A 355 23.97 4.05 57.24
C ILE A 355 25.42 3.83 57.70
N ILE A 356 25.62 2.83 58.54
CA ILE A 356 26.95 2.37 58.97
C ILE A 356 27.55 1.51 57.86
N THR A 357 28.78 1.82 57.49
CA THR A 357 29.57 1.10 56.49
C THR A 357 30.92 0.72 57.08
N ALA A 358 31.58 -0.27 56.47
CA ALA A 358 32.95 -0.63 56.84
C ALA A 358 33.96 0.52 56.66
N GLY A 359 33.61 1.60 55.94
CA GLY A 359 34.46 2.77 55.77
C GLY A 359 34.22 3.91 56.76
N ASN A 360 33.09 3.91 57.49
CA ASN A 360 32.70 5.03 58.38
C ASN A 360 32.51 4.64 59.85
N TYR A 361 32.75 3.38 60.23
CA TYR A 361 32.57 2.89 61.60
C TYR A 361 33.37 3.70 62.65
N ASP A 362 34.63 4.05 62.35
CA ASP A 362 35.49 4.83 63.25
C ASP A 362 35.01 6.28 63.40
N GLY A 363 34.56 6.90 62.30
CA GLY A 363 34.06 8.28 62.29
C GLY A 363 32.72 8.45 63.00
N LEU A 364 31.94 7.38 63.11
CA LEU A 364 30.64 7.34 63.81
C LEU A 364 30.76 6.91 65.28
N GLY A 365 31.98 6.69 65.79
CA GLY A 365 32.21 6.34 67.20
C GLY A 365 31.68 4.96 67.61
N ILE A 366 31.49 4.05 66.64
CA ILE A 366 31.03 2.68 66.91
C ILE A 366 32.24 1.84 67.33
N THR A 367 32.16 1.23 68.52
CA THR A 367 33.24 0.37 69.03
C THR A 367 33.16 -1.03 68.38
N PRO A 368 34.21 -1.53 67.71
CA PRO A 368 34.23 -2.88 67.13
C PRO A 368 34.13 -3.97 68.20
N GLU A 369 33.44 -5.06 67.87
CA GLU A 369 33.07 -6.14 68.80
C GLU A 369 34.24 -6.94 69.41
N ALA A 370 35.48 -6.79 68.91
CA ALA A 370 36.59 -7.69 69.25
C ALA A 370 37.84 -7.03 69.87
N ARG A 371 37.75 -5.80 70.40
CA ARG A 371 38.90 -5.18 71.09
C ARG A 371 38.79 -5.41 72.61
N SER A 372 39.82 -6.02 73.23
CA SER A 372 39.88 -6.29 74.67
C SER A 372 41.20 -5.92 75.31
N ILE A 373 41.19 -5.54 76.59
CA ILE A 373 42.37 -5.35 77.43
C ILE A 373 42.55 -6.60 78.32
N ALA A 374 43.70 -7.25 78.27
CA ALA A 374 44.04 -8.32 79.20
C ALA A 374 44.72 -7.73 80.46
N ALA A 375 44.12 -7.93 81.64
CA ALA A 375 44.78 -7.59 82.90
C ALA A 375 45.74 -8.72 83.30
N GLY A 376 47.02 -8.39 83.52
CA GLY A 376 48.04 -9.34 83.99
C GLY A 376 47.94 -9.64 85.49
N ASN A 377 48.81 -10.52 85.99
CA ASN A 377 48.88 -10.83 87.43
C ASN A 377 49.12 -9.56 88.27
N GLY A 378 48.41 -9.43 89.38
CA GLY A 378 48.43 -8.27 90.26
C GLY A 378 47.57 -7.10 89.77
N LEU A 379 46.98 -7.15 88.57
CA LEU A 379 46.08 -6.14 88.03
C LEU A 379 44.66 -6.71 87.83
N THR A 380 43.63 -5.93 88.13
CA THR A 380 42.23 -6.27 87.81
C THR A 380 41.63 -5.22 86.87
N GLY A 381 40.54 -5.57 86.18
CA GLY A 381 39.84 -4.63 85.28
C GLY A 381 40.13 -4.77 83.79
N GLY A 382 40.65 -5.91 83.33
CA GLY A 382 40.66 -6.27 81.90
C GLY A 382 39.28 -6.77 81.44
N GLY A 383 39.06 -6.87 80.12
CA GLY A 383 37.82 -7.28 79.45
C GLY A 383 37.67 -6.60 78.08
N ASP A 384 36.54 -6.77 77.41
CA ASP A 384 36.27 -6.06 76.14
C ASP A 384 36.15 -4.54 76.36
N LEU A 385 36.26 -3.78 75.26
CA LEU A 385 36.13 -2.33 75.20
C LEU A 385 34.70 -1.86 74.90
N SER A 386 33.68 -2.68 75.13
CA SER A 386 32.28 -2.26 74.94
C SER A 386 31.86 -1.09 75.84
N ALA A 387 32.66 -0.78 76.87
CA ALA A 387 32.55 0.39 77.74
C ALA A 387 33.93 0.88 78.22
N ASN A 388 33.97 2.02 78.92
CA ASN A 388 35.18 2.53 79.58
C ASN A 388 35.75 1.50 80.58
N ARG A 389 37.08 1.33 80.59
CA ARG A 389 37.78 0.34 81.45
C ARG A 389 38.69 1.02 82.48
N THR A 390 38.63 0.53 83.72
CA THR A 390 39.54 0.94 84.81
C THR A 390 40.43 -0.23 85.19
N LEU A 391 41.75 -0.04 85.16
CA LEU A 391 42.74 -1.06 85.53
C LEU A 391 43.30 -0.74 86.93
N THR A 392 43.20 -1.68 87.86
CA THR A 392 43.52 -1.47 89.28
C THR A 392 44.65 -2.39 89.73
N LEU A 393 45.61 -1.86 90.49
CA LEU A 393 46.67 -2.66 91.12
C LEU A 393 46.20 -3.27 92.45
N GLY A 394 46.44 -4.57 92.58
CA GLY A 394 46.10 -5.36 93.76
C GLY A 394 46.85 -4.93 95.01
N THR A 395 46.19 -5.00 96.16
CA THR A 395 46.73 -4.58 97.47
C THR A 395 47.96 -5.42 97.84
N PRO A 396 49.08 -4.81 98.26
CA PRO A 396 50.24 -5.57 98.74
C PRO A 396 49.89 -6.48 99.94
N GLY A 397 50.46 -7.68 99.99
CA GLY A 397 50.31 -8.60 101.12
C GLY A 397 51.30 -8.34 102.26
N ASN A 398 51.02 -8.91 103.44
CA ASN A 398 51.87 -8.75 104.62
C ASN A 398 53.24 -9.44 104.48
N ILE A 399 54.28 -8.81 105.02
CA ILE A 399 55.65 -9.31 104.99
C ILE A 399 56.03 -9.90 106.37
N ASN A 400 56.51 -11.14 106.38
CA ASN A 400 57.07 -11.83 107.54
C ASN A 400 58.46 -12.42 107.20
N ASN A 401 59.12 -13.02 108.19
CA ASN A 401 60.49 -13.55 108.06
C ASN A 401 60.63 -14.74 107.07
N SER A 402 59.54 -15.15 106.42
CA SER A 402 59.47 -16.18 105.37
C SER A 402 58.75 -15.70 104.08
N THR A 403 58.26 -14.46 104.03
CA THR A 403 57.58 -13.93 102.84
C THR A 403 58.56 -13.82 101.68
N GLY A 404 58.16 -14.31 100.50
CA GLY A 404 58.93 -14.19 99.25
C GLY A 404 58.40 -13.09 98.32
N ASN A 405 59.16 -12.82 97.24
CA ASN A 405 58.65 -12.04 96.11
C ASN A 405 57.60 -12.88 95.37
N SER A 406 56.35 -12.41 95.31
CA SER A 406 55.27 -13.11 94.63
C SER A 406 54.23 -12.14 94.10
N VAL A 407 53.55 -12.52 93.02
CA VAL A 407 52.37 -11.84 92.48
C VAL A 407 51.23 -12.86 92.43
N THR A 408 50.03 -12.44 92.85
CA THR A 408 48.79 -13.22 92.73
C THR A 408 47.83 -12.51 91.79
N SER A 409 46.66 -13.08 91.55
CA SER A 409 45.64 -12.42 90.72
C SER A 409 45.17 -11.07 91.29
N THR A 410 45.35 -10.80 92.59
CA THR A 410 44.83 -9.59 93.25
C THR A 410 45.79 -8.95 94.26
N SER A 411 47.05 -9.40 94.33
CA SER A 411 48.02 -8.93 95.33
C SER A 411 49.46 -9.15 94.87
N HIS A 412 50.41 -8.62 95.63
CA HIS A 412 51.84 -8.86 95.47
C HIS A 412 52.56 -8.76 96.82
N THR A 413 53.68 -9.45 96.99
CA THR A 413 54.53 -9.40 98.20
C THR A 413 56.00 -9.32 97.84
N HIS A 414 56.82 -8.93 98.83
CA HIS A 414 58.29 -8.86 98.74
C HIS A 414 58.98 -9.54 99.94
N ALA A 415 60.24 -9.97 99.76
CA ALA A 415 61.04 -10.62 100.81
C ALA A 415 61.83 -9.65 101.71
N LEU A 416 62.08 -10.05 102.98
CA LEU A 416 62.96 -9.33 103.93
C LEU A 416 64.43 -9.77 103.75
N GLY A 417 65.37 -8.84 103.89
CA GLY A 417 66.80 -9.07 103.62
C GLY A 417 67.68 -9.55 104.79
N PHE A 418 67.17 -9.76 106.01
CA PHE A 418 67.94 -10.23 107.20
C PHE A 418 67.10 -11.00 108.25
N THR A 419 67.74 -11.73 109.19
CA THR A 419 67.11 -12.65 110.18
C THR A 419 67.26 -12.15 111.64
N ALA A 420 66.23 -12.25 112.50
CA ALA A 420 66.04 -11.46 113.74
C ALA A 420 66.51 -12.07 115.10
N ALA A 421 67.82 -12.22 115.38
CA ALA A 421 68.33 -12.93 116.58
C ALA A 421 69.08 -12.10 117.68
N GLU A 422 69.10 -10.76 117.70
CA GLU A 422 70.08 -9.97 118.52
C GLU A 422 69.63 -9.35 119.87
N VAL A 423 68.50 -9.67 120.48
CA VAL A 423 68.04 -8.97 121.73
C VAL A 423 68.19 -9.84 123.00
N HIS A 424 69.20 -9.59 123.86
CA HIS A 424 69.37 -10.23 125.18
C HIS A 424 68.62 -9.47 126.30
N GLN A 425 67.97 -10.19 127.23
CA GLN A 425 67.05 -9.59 128.24
C GLN A 425 67.60 -9.42 129.68
N GLY A 426 68.62 -10.19 130.12
CA GLY A 426 69.37 -9.99 131.39
C GLY A 426 68.57 -9.73 132.68
N THR A 427 67.82 -10.71 133.20
CA THR A 427 66.85 -10.50 134.31
C THR A 427 67.14 -11.24 135.62
N GLY A 428 68.19 -12.06 135.75
CA GLY A 428 68.46 -12.87 136.94
C GLY A 428 69.68 -12.44 137.77
N VAL A 429 69.55 -12.40 139.11
CA VAL A 429 70.67 -12.06 140.02
C VAL A 429 71.79 -13.11 140.06
N ASN A 430 71.50 -14.33 139.63
CA ASN A 430 72.45 -15.45 139.56
C ASN A 430 72.87 -15.75 138.11
N ASP A 431 72.63 -14.82 137.16
CA ASP A 431 72.96 -15.02 135.76
C ASP A 431 74.48 -15.15 135.58
N THR A 432 74.91 -16.30 135.04
CA THR A 432 76.31 -16.59 134.77
C THR A 432 76.69 -16.39 133.30
N ASN A 433 75.73 -16.13 132.40
CA ASN A 433 75.93 -16.01 130.94
C ASN A 433 75.50 -14.64 130.39
N LEU A 434 76.39 -13.65 130.54
CA LEU A 434 76.17 -12.25 130.13
C LEU A 434 76.61 -12.01 128.67
N PRO A 435 76.02 -11.07 127.90
CA PRO A 435 76.38 -10.84 126.49
C PRO A 435 77.89 -10.63 126.25
N ILE A 436 78.39 -10.97 125.06
CA ILE A 436 79.75 -10.60 124.67
C ILE A 436 79.88 -9.07 124.71
N GLY A 437 80.94 -8.56 125.33
CA GLY A 437 81.18 -7.13 125.51
C GLY A 437 80.75 -6.58 126.88
N HIS A 438 80.02 -7.35 127.71
CA HIS A 438 79.57 -6.92 129.05
C HIS A 438 80.74 -6.69 130.02
N VAL A 439 80.64 -5.72 130.93
CA VAL A 439 81.70 -5.28 131.85
C VAL A 439 81.22 -5.30 133.31
N ILE A 440 82.03 -5.83 134.24
CA ILE A 440 81.71 -5.96 135.68
C ILE A 440 82.88 -5.51 136.58
N SER A 441 82.59 -5.14 137.84
CA SER A 441 83.58 -4.78 138.87
C SER A 441 83.67 -5.89 139.92
N VAL A 442 84.87 -6.28 140.31
CA VAL A 442 85.17 -7.52 141.03
C VAL A 442 86.09 -7.26 142.21
N PHE A 443 85.73 -7.73 143.40
CA PHE A 443 86.53 -7.68 144.61
C PHE A 443 87.75 -8.64 144.54
N PHE A 444 88.93 -8.18 144.98
CA PHE A 444 90.17 -8.98 144.96
C PHE A 444 90.93 -8.89 146.29
N SER A 445 91.58 -9.99 146.67
CA SER A 445 92.58 -10.04 147.76
C SER A 445 94.03 -9.98 147.26
N ARG A 446 94.25 -10.19 145.95
CA ARG A 446 95.48 -9.86 145.22
C ARG A 446 95.14 -9.39 143.80
N ALA A 447 95.71 -8.26 143.37
CA ALA A 447 95.42 -7.70 142.06
C ALA A 447 95.90 -8.61 140.91
N ILE A 448 95.11 -8.68 139.83
CA ILE A 448 95.44 -9.37 138.58
C ILE A 448 96.01 -8.37 137.56
N ASN A 449 97.08 -8.73 136.86
CA ASN A 449 97.68 -7.87 135.84
C ASN A 449 96.67 -7.51 134.74
N ARG A 450 96.74 -6.28 134.20
CA ARG A 450 95.83 -5.85 133.13
C ARG A 450 95.87 -6.83 131.95
N ASN A 451 94.70 -7.11 131.41
CA ASN A 451 94.45 -8.03 130.29
C ASN A 451 94.74 -9.51 130.57
N ALA A 452 95.24 -9.85 131.76
CA ALA A 452 95.33 -11.23 132.20
C ALA A 452 93.94 -11.79 132.47
N THR A 453 93.82 -13.09 132.27
CA THR A 453 92.59 -13.84 132.45
C THR A 453 92.52 -14.37 133.86
N THR A 454 91.34 -14.34 134.44
CA THR A 454 91.07 -15.01 135.70
C THR A 454 89.62 -15.47 135.71
N THR A 455 89.34 -16.48 136.51
CA THR A 455 87.97 -16.88 136.81
C THR A 455 87.35 -15.83 137.72
N ILE A 456 86.15 -15.35 137.34
CA ILE A 456 85.33 -14.48 138.19
C ILE A 456 84.15 -15.30 138.66
N ARG A 457 83.81 -15.12 139.93
CA ARG A 457 82.70 -15.79 140.58
C ARG A 457 81.69 -14.76 141.08
N LEU A 458 80.46 -15.19 141.23
CA LEU A 458 79.52 -14.51 142.12
C LEU A 458 80.08 -14.58 143.54
N TYR A 459 80.09 -13.46 144.25
CA TYR A 459 80.51 -13.46 145.65
C TYR A 459 79.42 -14.05 146.54
N ASN A 460 79.73 -14.37 147.79
CA ASN A 460 78.74 -14.92 148.73
C ASN A 460 77.71 -13.88 149.22
N ASN A 461 77.80 -12.62 148.77
CA ASN A 461 76.73 -11.63 148.86
C ASN A 461 76.09 -11.43 147.49
N THR A 462 74.93 -10.77 147.41
CA THR A 462 74.21 -10.53 146.15
C THR A 462 74.64 -9.25 145.42
N VAL A 463 75.77 -8.65 145.80
CA VAL A 463 76.19 -7.32 145.30
C VAL A 463 77.57 -7.32 144.65
N ASP A 464 78.35 -8.36 144.88
CA ASP A 464 79.74 -8.44 144.44
C ASP A 464 80.01 -9.64 143.56
N TYR A 465 81.05 -9.47 142.77
CA TYR A 465 81.78 -10.52 142.12
C TYR A 465 83.15 -10.62 142.78
N ASP A 466 83.75 -11.80 142.84
CA ASP A 466 85.07 -11.94 143.43
C ASP A 466 85.97 -12.94 142.69
N LEU A 467 87.26 -12.95 143.08
CA LEU A 467 88.29 -13.80 142.48
C LEU A 467 88.60 -15.06 143.29
N GLY A 468 88.29 -15.10 144.59
CA GLY A 468 88.79 -16.12 145.52
C GLY A 468 87.72 -16.84 146.35
N GLY A 469 86.44 -16.51 146.15
CA GLY A 469 85.32 -17.03 146.91
C GLY A 469 84.80 -18.37 146.40
N THR A 470 83.76 -18.86 147.06
CA THR A 470 83.17 -20.17 146.81
C THR A 470 81.94 -20.16 145.90
N GLY A 471 81.52 -18.99 145.39
CA GLY A 471 80.33 -18.88 144.52
C GLY A 471 80.52 -19.36 143.07
N SER A 472 79.42 -19.35 142.31
CA SER A 472 79.35 -19.85 140.92
C SER A 472 80.19 -19.01 139.96
N ILE A 473 80.85 -19.69 139.02
CA ILE A 473 81.72 -19.07 138.01
C ILE A 473 80.87 -18.39 136.93
N LEU A 474 81.22 -17.16 136.54
CA LEU A 474 80.67 -16.58 135.31
C LEU A 474 81.24 -17.28 134.09
N THR A 475 80.35 -17.67 133.17
CA THR A 475 80.71 -18.27 131.89
C THR A 475 81.47 -17.27 131.03
N GLY A 476 82.31 -17.82 130.15
CA GLY A 476 83.12 -17.03 129.24
C GLY A 476 84.51 -16.67 129.75
N THR A 477 85.27 -16.02 128.88
CA THR A 477 86.62 -15.53 129.16
C THR A 477 86.53 -14.10 129.64
N TRP A 478 86.95 -13.88 130.87
CA TRP A 478 87.00 -12.56 131.48
C TRP A 478 88.43 -12.08 131.60
N ARG A 479 88.67 -10.85 131.12
CA ARG A 479 90.01 -10.24 131.17
C ARG A 479 90.00 -8.99 132.02
N ALA A 480 91.01 -8.84 132.88
CA ALA A 480 91.19 -7.66 133.72
C ALA A 480 91.35 -6.41 132.85
N ARG A 481 90.72 -5.29 133.25
CA ARG A 481 90.75 -4.00 132.56
C ARG A 481 91.39 -2.89 133.38
N GLY A 482 91.70 -3.14 134.66
CA GLY A 482 92.35 -2.19 135.55
C GLY A 482 91.73 -2.20 136.95
N ALA A 483 92.34 -1.48 137.89
CA ALA A 483 91.79 -1.28 139.24
C ALA A 483 90.62 -0.28 139.21
N ALA A 484 89.54 -0.60 139.91
CA ALA A 484 88.41 0.28 140.17
C ALA A 484 88.54 1.00 141.53
N SER A 485 89.12 0.35 142.54
CA SER A 485 89.44 0.93 143.86
C SER A 485 90.51 0.09 144.57
N GLU A 486 90.87 0.44 145.81
CA GLU A 486 91.94 -0.22 146.60
C GLU A 486 91.82 -1.76 146.62
N ASN A 487 90.59 -2.30 146.66
CA ASN A 487 90.31 -3.74 146.70
C ASN A 487 89.36 -4.22 145.56
N ARG A 488 89.18 -3.46 144.46
CA ARG A 488 88.34 -3.87 143.30
C ARG A 488 89.00 -3.68 141.93
N GLN A 489 88.72 -4.56 140.98
CA GLN A 489 89.18 -4.53 139.59
C GLN A 489 88.03 -4.72 138.59
N ILE A 490 88.13 -4.09 137.41
CA ILE A 490 87.14 -4.20 136.33
C ILE A 490 87.49 -5.37 135.41
N PHE A 491 86.48 -6.10 134.94
CA PHE A 491 86.62 -7.18 133.98
C PHE A 491 85.57 -7.08 132.88
N GLN A 492 85.93 -7.47 131.65
CA GLN A 492 85.01 -7.52 130.52
C GLN A 492 84.94 -8.94 129.96
N ARG A 493 83.73 -9.38 129.61
CA ARG A 493 83.52 -10.62 128.87
C ARG A 493 83.90 -10.40 127.41
N VAL A 494 84.89 -11.16 126.95
CA VAL A 494 85.39 -11.08 125.56
C VAL A 494 85.10 -12.32 124.73
N ALA A 495 84.72 -13.41 125.38
CA ALA A 495 84.27 -14.66 124.76
C ALA A 495 83.34 -15.38 125.73
#